data_AF-A0A150H3Q2-F1
#
_entry.id   AF-A0A150H3Q2-F1
#
_cell.length_a   1.000
_cell.length_b   1.000
_cell.length_c   1.000
_cell.angle_alpha   90.00
_cell.angle_beta   90.00
_cell.angle_gamma   90.00
#
_symmetry.space_group_name_H-M   'P 1'
#
loop_
_entity.id
_entity.type
_entity.pdbx_description
1 polymer ?
#
loop_
_entity_poly.entity_id
_entity_poly.type
_entity_poly.pdbx_seq_one_letter_code
_entity_poly.pdbx_strand_id
1 'polypeptide(L)'
;MQVSTEPAVTTEVTPDGDLGPGPDWDPWSDPQVIEELKAQDIPVLEELSAAQHIIVRDGFLPDADARALRGVFDGRFADPRVIRPERFLWDYWHVPDQYTLVRTQAQVYFPEDLYNMLEAALLSYGESQLGCRSISPIWMSYYVDGCVQELHCDNPHGPFAFVLSLTTDWEHREFSGGETMILQPHVLNYWRNYDPRKGLELQHLVTRVPAPFNRLTVFDPRFPHGVRQVHGTRDPRKGRLVLHGWFTEPAPFFDGPLDPADAEAVLAEGLQPLYEALDAVSGLVTGTLIARVTISGADGSVSGVSWLADTLVEVPNHDRAAAEALLEGRVLPRLRALVQNEMRDCLTAITFPTAPAGGDSVLTLPIVFE
;
A
#
# COMPACT_ATOMS: atom_id res chain seq x y z
N MET A 1 -41.89 -58.17 31.04
CA MET A 1 -42.45 -56.94 30.48
C MET A 1 -41.37 -55.87 30.55
N GLN A 2 -40.61 -55.79 29.46
CA GLN A 2 -40.32 -54.58 28.67
C GLN A 2 -39.07 -53.83 29.14
N VAL A 3 -37.94 -54.32 28.62
CA VAL A 3 -36.72 -53.55 28.37
C VAL A 3 -37.03 -52.63 27.19
N SER A 4 -36.87 -51.32 27.36
CA SER A 4 -36.93 -50.34 26.27
C SER A 4 -35.62 -49.58 26.23
N THR A 5 -34.84 -49.90 25.20
CA THR A 5 -33.65 -49.19 24.73
C THR A 5 -34.09 -47.92 24.00
N GLU A 6 -33.68 -46.75 24.46
CA GLU A 6 -33.79 -45.51 23.67
C GLU A 6 -32.65 -45.42 22.65
N PRO A 7 -32.90 -44.84 21.46
CA PRO A 7 -31.97 -44.89 20.34
C PRO A 7 -30.93 -43.76 20.39
N ALA A 8 -29.74 -44.07 19.89
CA ALA A 8 -28.71 -43.09 19.57
C ALA A 8 -29.22 -42.13 18.49
N VAL A 9 -29.30 -40.84 18.82
CA VAL A 9 -29.52 -39.77 17.85
C VAL A 9 -28.15 -39.44 17.23
N THR A 10 -27.93 -39.93 16.02
CA THR A 10 -26.91 -39.44 15.10
C THR A 10 -27.36 -38.07 14.61
N THR A 11 -26.69 -37.00 15.06
CA THR A 11 -26.79 -35.68 14.42
C THR A 11 -26.04 -35.75 13.10
N GLU A 12 -26.78 -35.96 12.01
CA GLU A 12 -26.35 -35.60 10.68
C GLU A 12 -26.05 -34.09 10.65
N VAL A 13 -24.83 -33.75 10.29
CA VAL A 13 -24.43 -32.38 9.96
C VAL A 13 -25.07 -32.06 8.61
N THR A 14 -26.09 -31.22 8.60
CA THR A 14 -26.53 -30.53 7.38
C THR A 14 -25.43 -29.53 6.98
N PRO A 15 -24.79 -29.66 5.81
CA PRO A 15 -23.88 -28.65 5.30
C PRO A 15 -24.72 -27.62 4.56
N ASP A 16 -25.33 -26.68 5.30
CA ASP A 16 -25.85 -25.42 4.79
C ASP A 16 -26.27 -24.58 5.99
N GLY A 17 -25.25 -24.15 6.73
CA GLY A 17 -25.37 -23.02 7.65
C GLY A 17 -25.12 -21.77 6.84
N ASP A 18 -26.18 -20.99 6.61
CA ASP A 18 -26.18 -19.63 6.09
C ASP A 18 -25.20 -18.76 6.90
N LEU A 19 -23.93 -18.82 6.51
CA LEU A 19 -22.85 -18.00 7.03
C LEU A 19 -23.06 -16.63 6.40
N GLY A 20 -23.79 -15.78 7.12
CA GLY A 20 -23.88 -14.37 6.79
C GLY A 20 -22.48 -13.77 6.54
N PRO A 21 -22.44 -12.67 5.78
CA PRO A 21 -21.24 -12.16 5.13
C PRO A 21 -20.04 -12.03 6.08
N GLY A 22 -18.94 -12.71 5.74
CA GLY A 22 -17.63 -12.54 6.38
C GLY A 22 -16.98 -11.18 6.06
N PRO A 23 -15.84 -10.85 6.66
CA PRO A 23 -15.10 -9.61 6.38
C PRO A 23 -14.60 -9.50 4.93
N ASP A 24 -14.58 -10.62 4.20
CA ASP A 24 -14.26 -10.71 2.77
C ASP A 24 -15.52 -10.78 1.88
N TRP A 25 -16.71 -10.58 2.46
CA TRP A 25 -17.95 -10.70 1.70
C TRP A 25 -18.12 -9.52 0.77
N ASP A 26 -17.99 -9.86 -0.50
CA ASP A 26 -18.35 -9.04 -1.64
C ASP A 26 -19.73 -9.54 -2.12
N PRO A 27 -20.79 -8.71 -2.20
CA PRO A 27 -22.08 -9.13 -2.75
C PRO A 27 -21.98 -9.69 -4.19
N TRP A 28 -20.87 -9.42 -4.90
CA TRP A 28 -20.58 -9.95 -6.23
C TRP A 28 -19.77 -11.25 -6.23
N SER A 29 -19.26 -11.65 -5.05
CA SER A 29 -18.72 -13.00 -4.82
C SER A 29 -19.82 -14.02 -4.47
N ASP A 30 -21.08 -13.57 -4.36
CA ASP A 30 -22.22 -14.44 -4.18
C ASP A 30 -22.38 -15.35 -5.42
N PRO A 31 -22.33 -16.69 -5.23
CA PRO A 31 -22.50 -17.64 -6.33
C PRO A 31 -23.79 -17.44 -7.13
N GLN A 32 -24.87 -16.94 -6.51
CA GLN A 32 -26.13 -16.68 -7.21
C GLN A 32 -26.00 -15.51 -8.19
N VAL A 33 -25.33 -14.44 -7.78
CA VAL A 33 -25.08 -13.26 -8.62
C VAL A 33 -24.17 -13.63 -9.79
N ILE A 34 -23.15 -14.47 -9.54
CA ILE A 34 -22.25 -14.97 -10.60
C ILE A 34 -23.02 -15.82 -11.64
N GLU A 35 -23.94 -16.67 -11.20
CA GLU A 35 -24.76 -17.48 -12.12
C GLU A 35 -25.79 -16.64 -12.89
N GLU A 36 -26.37 -15.60 -12.28
CA GLU A 36 -27.25 -14.64 -12.95
C GLU A 36 -26.53 -13.83 -14.04
N LEU A 37 -25.28 -13.44 -13.79
CA LEU A 37 -24.43 -12.76 -14.77
C LEU A 37 -24.13 -13.65 -15.98
N LYS A 38 -23.74 -14.91 -15.73
CA LYS A 38 -23.51 -15.90 -16.79
C LYS A 38 -24.76 -16.16 -17.62
N ALA A 39 -25.93 -16.21 -16.99
CA ALA A 39 -27.21 -16.43 -17.68
C ALA A 39 -27.60 -15.27 -18.62
N GLN A 40 -27.02 -14.09 -18.44
CA GLN A 40 -27.25 -12.90 -19.26
C GLN A 40 -26.14 -12.67 -20.31
N ASP A 41 -25.23 -13.65 -20.50
CA ASP A 41 -24.04 -13.53 -21.36
C ASP A 41 -23.13 -12.33 -21.01
N ILE A 42 -23.19 -11.86 -19.75
CA ILE A 42 -22.32 -10.77 -19.27
C ILE A 42 -20.97 -11.40 -18.85
N PRO A 43 -19.83 -10.96 -19.41
CA PRO A 43 -18.53 -11.52 -19.07
C PRO A 43 -18.19 -11.25 -17.60
N VAL A 44 -17.88 -12.31 -16.86
CA VAL A 44 -17.36 -12.22 -15.49
C VAL A 44 -15.87 -11.92 -15.58
N LEU A 45 -15.48 -10.70 -15.24
CA LEU A 45 -14.10 -10.25 -15.26
C LEU A 45 -13.32 -10.85 -14.08
N GLU A 46 -12.09 -11.26 -14.35
CA GLU A 46 -11.18 -11.80 -13.33
C GLU A 46 -10.51 -10.66 -12.56
N GLU A 47 -10.48 -10.74 -11.23
CA GLU A 47 -9.57 -9.91 -10.45
C GLU A 47 -8.15 -10.47 -10.55
N LEU A 48 -7.30 -9.70 -11.22
CA LEU A 48 -5.93 -10.09 -11.54
C LEU A 48 -4.94 -9.78 -10.41
N SER A 49 -5.37 -9.02 -9.40
CA SER A 49 -4.61 -8.78 -8.17
C SER A 49 -5.54 -8.62 -6.96
N ALA A 50 -4.98 -8.57 -5.75
CA ALA A 50 -5.71 -8.22 -4.52
C ALA A 50 -5.42 -6.76 -4.12
N ALA A 51 -6.38 -6.09 -3.49
CA ALA A 51 -6.19 -4.72 -3.03
C ALA A 51 -5.15 -4.69 -1.91
N GLN A 52 -4.15 -3.83 -2.06
CA GLN A 52 -2.99 -3.70 -1.18
C GLN A 52 -2.87 -2.26 -0.71
N HIS A 53 -3.43 -1.98 0.47
CA HIS A 53 -3.27 -0.69 1.14
C HIS A 53 -2.02 -0.63 2.02
N ILE A 54 -1.32 -1.75 2.22
CA ILE A 54 -0.08 -1.86 2.99
C ILE A 54 0.86 -2.84 2.29
N ILE A 55 2.11 -2.42 2.07
CA ILE A 55 3.21 -3.20 1.53
C ILE A 55 4.35 -3.17 2.55
N VAL A 56 4.90 -4.34 2.89
CA VAL A 56 5.99 -4.47 3.85
C VAL A 56 7.19 -5.13 3.18
N ARG A 57 8.35 -4.50 3.35
CA ARG A 57 9.64 -5.03 2.90
C ARG A 57 10.63 -5.04 4.05
N ASP A 58 10.93 -6.24 4.53
CA ASP A 58 12.00 -6.48 5.50
C ASP A 58 13.37 -6.46 4.81
N GLY A 59 14.40 -6.05 5.55
CA GLY A 59 15.75 -5.98 5.02
C GLY A 59 15.86 -5.01 3.84
N PHE A 60 15.17 -3.86 3.92
CA PHE A 60 15.02 -2.94 2.80
C PHE A 60 16.37 -2.45 2.27
N LEU A 61 17.21 -1.91 3.16
CA LEU A 61 18.58 -1.53 2.82
C LEU A 61 19.54 -2.71 3.03
N PRO A 62 20.72 -2.71 2.40
CA PRO A 62 21.82 -3.55 2.85
C PRO A 62 22.06 -3.39 4.35
N ASP A 63 22.27 -4.49 5.08
CA ASP A 63 22.35 -4.46 6.56
C ASP A 63 23.44 -3.51 7.07
N ALA A 64 24.57 -3.42 6.38
CA ALA A 64 25.65 -2.49 6.71
C ALA A 64 25.20 -1.02 6.64
N ASP A 65 24.42 -0.66 5.64
CA ASP A 65 23.93 0.70 5.40
C ASP A 65 22.87 1.10 6.43
N ALA A 66 21.92 0.19 6.71
CA ALA A 66 20.93 0.38 7.77
C ALA A 66 21.61 0.57 9.15
N ARG A 67 22.65 -0.24 9.44
CA ARG A 67 23.43 -0.10 10.67
C ARG A 67 24.25 1.17 10.71
N ALA A 68 24.76 1.65 9.58
CA ALA A 68 25.46 2.93 9.51
C ALA A 68 24.53 4.09 9.87
N LEU A 69 23.32 4.14 9.29
CA LEU A 69 22.29 5.13 9.64
C LEU A 69 21.93 5.07 11.13
N ARG A 70 21.63 3.87 11.65
CA ARG A 70 21.33 3.69 13.07
C ARG A 70 22.50 4.07 13.99
N GLY A 71 23.72 3.74 13.59
CA GLY A 71 24.95 4.05 14.32
C GLY A 71 25.20 5.55 14.47
N VAL A 72 24.81 6.37 13.48
CA VAL A 72 24.85 7.84 13.60
C VAL A 72 23.95 8.31 14.74
N PHE A 73 22.73 7.79 14.82
CA PHE A 73 21.79 8.12 15.89
C PHE A 73 22.33 7.68 17.26
N ASP A 74 22.74 6.42 17.39
CA ASP A 74 23.24 5.87 18.65
C ASP A 74 24.49 6.61 19.14
N GLY A 75 25.44 6.89 18.23
CA GLY A 75 26.68 7.59 18.56
C GLY A 75 26.44 9.01 19.08
N ARG A 76 25.44 9.71 18.54
CA ARG A 76 25.08 11.07 18.98
C ARG A 76 24.35 11.07 20.32
N PHE A 77 23.57 10.04 20.61
CA PHE A 77 22.88 9.86 21.89
C PHE A 77 23.67 9.10 22.95
N ALA A 78 24.85 8.55 22.63
CA ALA A 78 25.62 7.65 23.49
C ALA A 78 25.98 8.24 24.87
N ASP A 79 26.46 9.49 24.92
CA ASP A 79 26.75 10.19 26.17
C ASP A 79 25.79 11.38 26.35
N PRO A 80 24.80 11.30 27.25
CA PRO A 80 23.82 12.36 27.46
C PRO A 80 24.42 13.65 28.03
N ARG A 81 25.67 13.63 28.53
CA ARG A 81 26.34 14.80 29.13
C ARG A 81 27.17 15.61 28.13
N VAL A 82 27.42 15.07 26.94
CA VAL A 82 28.19 15.76 25.90
C VAL A 82 27.27 16.58 25.03
N ILE A 83 27.56 17.88 24.95
CA ILE A 83 26.86 18.83 24.10
C ILE A 83 27.42 18.71 22.68
N ARG A 84 26.54 18.46 21.71
CA ARG A 84 26.87 18.44 20.28
C ARG A 84 25.80 19.20 19.49
N PRO A 85 26.14 19.97 18.45
CA PRO A 85 25.15 20.72 17.66
C PRO A 85 23.97 19.88 17.18
N GLU A 86 24.21 18.63 16.83
CA GLU A 86 23.21 17.72 16.24
C GLU A 86 22.10 17.32 17.22
N ARG A 87 22.31 17.53 18.53
CA ARG A 87 21.27 17.33 19.55
C ARG A 87 20.21 18.41 19.53
N PHE A 88 20.54 19.58 18.98
CA PHE A 88 19.64 20.74 18.90
C PHE A 88 18.88 20.80 17.56
N LEU A 89 19.11 19.84 16.67
CA LEU A 89 18.36 19.71 15.41
C LEU A 89 16.95 19.13 15.59
N TRP A 90 16.65 18.65 16.80
CA TRP A 90 15.40 17.95 17.10
C TRP A 90 14.34 18.91 17.62
N ASP A 91 13.20 18.90 16.93
CA ASP A 91 12.01 19.64 17.31
C ASP A 91 11.07 18.74 18.11
N TYR A 92 10.75 19.15 19.34
CA TYR A 92 9.68 18.53 20.12
C TYR A 92 8.35 19.07 19.62
N TRP A 93 7.63 18.26 18.85
CA TRP A 93 6.42 18.67 18.19
C TRP A 93 5.21 18.09 18.89
N HIS A 94 4.47 18.97 19.58
CA HIS A 94 3.25 18.63 20.27
C HIS A 94 2.10 19.50 19.77
N VAL A 95 1.08 18.83 19.25
CA VAL A 95 -0.21 19.44 18.95
C VAL A 95 -1.28 18.62 19.69
N PRO A 96 -2.02 19.23 20.63
CA PRO A 96 -3.07 18.55 21.37
C PRO A 96 -4.03 17.79 20.44
N ASP A 97 -4.39 16.57 20.83
CA ASP A 97 -5.30 15.67 20.10
C ASP A 97 -4.86 15.28 18.68
N GLN A 98 -3.59 15.53 18.33
CA GLN A 98 -3.03 15.15 17.02
C GLN A 98 -1.75 14.35 17.14
N TYR A 99 -0.72 14.90 17.78
CA TYR A 99 0.56 14.19 17.89
C TYR A 99 1.48 14.76 18.96
N THR A 100 2.34 13.88 19.44
CA THR A 100 3.48 14.21 20.29
C THR A 100 4.65 13.37 19.81
N LEU A 101 5.66 13.98 19.19
CA LEU A 101 6.86 13.28 18.75
C LEU A 101 8.07 14.21 18.74
N VAL A 102 9.25 13.62 18.60
CA VAL A 102 10.48 14.38 18.37
C VAL A 102 10.96 14.11 16.96
N ARG A 103 11.18 15.17 16.16
CA ARG A 103 11.49 15.04 14.74
C ARG A 103 12.60 15.95 14.26
N THR A 104 13.18 15.63 13.12
CA THR A 104 14.13 16.45 12.37
C THR A 104 14.11 16.04 10.89
N GLN A 105 14.74 16.80 10.02
CA GLN A 105 14.93 16.38 8.62
C GLN A 105 16.16 15.45 8.53
N ALA A 106 16.04 14.35 7.78
CA ALA A 106 17.12 13.38 7.65
C ALA A 106 18.37 13.99 6.99
N GLN A 107 18.18 14.88 6.01
CA GLN A 107 19.26 15.53 5.26
C GLN A 107 20.20 16.35 6.15
N VAL A 108 19.67 17.11 7.11
CA VAL A 108 20.50 17.90 8.04
C VAL A 108 21.07 17.06 9.18
N TYR A 109 20.52 15.87 9.39
CA TYR A 109 20.97 14.98 10.44
C TYR A 109 22.09 14.07 9.95
N PHE A 110 21.91 13.30 8.88
CA PHE A 110 22.93 12.33 8.47
C PHE A 110 24.12 12.97 7.75
N PRO A 111 25.31 12.34 7.81
CA PRO A 111 26.38 12.63 6.86
C PRO A 111 25.86 12.52 5.42
N GLU A 112 26.35 13.40 4.55
CA GLU A 112 25.88 13.54 3.17
C GLU A 112 25.87 12.21 2.39
N ASP A 113 26.96 11.44 2.47
CA ASP A 113 27.05 10.14 1.79
C ASP A 113 25.96 9.15 2.24
N LEU A 114 25.63 9.14 3.54
CA LEU A 114 24.59 8.27 4.08
C LEU A 114 23.19 8.75 3.71
N TYR A 115 22.97 10.06 3.65
CA TYR A 115 21.71 10.62 3.18
C TYR A 115 21.50 10.30 1.69
N ASN A 116 22.50 10.54 0.85
CA ASN A 116 22.42 10.30 -0.58
C ASN A 116 22.18 8.81 -0.89
N MET A 117 22.82 7.91 -0.13
CA MET A 117 22.57 6.46 -0.23
C MET A 117 21.11 6.13 0.13
N LEU A 118 20.59 6.66 1.24
CA LEU A 118 19.22 6.44 1.68
C LEU A 118 18.21 6.95 0.64
N GLU A 119 18.42 8.16 0.14
CA GLU A 119 17.58 8.82 -0.86
C GLU A 119 17.59 8.03 -2.17
N ALA A 120 18.76 7.63 -2.67
CA ALA A 120 18.88 6.81 -3.88
C ALA A 120 18.19 5.45 -3.74
N ALA A 121 18.29 4.79 -2.58
CA ALA A 121 17.64 3.51 -2.33
C ALA A 121 16.10 3.64 -2.33
N LEU A 122 15.57 4.72 -1.72
CA LEU A 122 14.14 5.01 -1.75
C LEU A 122 13.68 5.36 -3.17
N LEU A 123 14.36 6.26 -3.88
CA LEU A 123 14.03 6.63 -5.26
C LEU A 123 14.02 5.41 -6.18
N SER A 124 15.06 4.57 -6.15
CA SER A 124 15.13 3.34 -6.94
C SER A 124 13.98 2.38 -6.63
N TYR A 125 13.57 2.28 -5.35
CA TYR A 125 12.39 1.50 -4.97
C TYR A 125 11.10 2.13 -5.50
N GLY A 126 10.95 3.45 -5.36
CA GLY A 126 9.79 4.22 -5.84
C GLY A 126 9.60 4.05 -7.35
N GLU A 127 10.67 4.19 -8.13
CA GLU A 127 10.66 4.04 -9.58
C GLU A 127 10.31 2.60 -9.98
N SER A 128 11.05 1.63 -9.44
CA SER A 128 10.92 0.23 -9.88
C SER A 128 9.69 -0.50 -9.35
N GLN A 129 9.19 -0.14 -8.16
CA GLN A 129 8.08 -0.86 -7.51
C GLN A 129 6.76 -0.08 -7.48
N LEU A 130 6.82 1.26 -7.49
CA LEU A 130 5.65 2.12 -7.28
C LEU A 130 5.38 3.09 -8.44
N GLY A 131 6.23 3.10 -9.47
CA GLY A 131 6.12 4.05 -10.59
C GLY A 131 6.22 5.51 -10.15
N CYS A 132 6.89 5.83 -9.04
CA CYS A 132 7.03 7.19 -8.52
C CYS A 132 8.45 7.70 -8.79
N ARG A 133 8.59 8.85 -9.47
CA ARG A 133 9.89 9.39 -9.89
C ARG A 133 10.57 10.27 -8.83
N SER A 134 9.83 10.65 -7.80
CA SER A 134 10.30 11.55 -6.76
C SER A 134 9.87 11.08 -5.37
N ILE A 135 10.49 11.65 -4.35
CA ILE A 135 10.07 11.52 -2.95
C ILE A 135 10.01 12.89 -2.30
N SER A 136 9.15 13.04 -1.29
CA SER A 136 9.18 14.20 -0.41
C SER A 136 10.49 14.28 0.37
N PRO A 137 10.81 15.42 1.02
CA PRO A 137 11.86 15.46 2.03
C PRO A 137 11.67 14.35 3.08
N ILE A 138 12.75 13.65 3.41
CA ILE A 138 12.72 12.55 4.37
C ILE A 138 12.78 13.13 5.77
N TRP A 139 11.72 12.89 6.54
CA TRP A 139 11.68 13.22 7.96
C TRP A 139 12.18 12.05 8.78
N MET A 140 12.84 12.36 9.90
CA MET A 140 13.23 11.37 10.89
C MET A 140 12.54 11.71 12.20
N SER A 141 11.94 10.70 12.83
CA SER A 141 11.23 10.85 14.10
C SER A 141 11.65 9.75 15.06
N TYR A 142 11.77 10.10 16.34
CA TYR A 142 11.82 9.12 17.41
C TYR A 142 10.70 9.30 18.42
N TYR A 143 10.28 8.18 18.99
CA TYR A 143 9.16 8.09 19.92
C TYR A 143 9.65 7.44 21.21
N VAL A 144 9.45 8.15 22.31
CA VAL A 144 9.71 7.71 23.69
C VAL A 144 8.39 7.73 24.47
N ASP A 145 8.43 7.40 25.75
CA ASP A 145 7.29 7.41 26.67
C ASP A 145 6.44 8.68 26.51
N GLY A 146 5.16 8.49 26.18
CA GLY A 146 4.18 9.55 25.95
C GLY A 146 4.00 9.95 24.49
N CYS A 147 4.97 9.67 23.61
CA CYS A 147 4.86 10.00 22.19
C CYS A 147 3.75 9.21 21.49
N VAL A 148 3.01 9.87 20.60
CA VAL A 148 1.83 9.35 19.89
C VAL A 148 1.64 10.11 18.58
N GLN A 149 0.97 9.50 17.62
CA GLN A 149 0.38 10.21 16.49
C GLN A 149 -1.03 9.66 16.29
N GLU A 150 -2.03 10.50 16.51
CA GLU A 150 -3.44 10.15 16.36
C GLU A 150 -3.77 9.87 14.89
N LEU A 151 -4.93 9.28 14.64
CA LEU A 151 -5.37 8.97 13.27
C LEU A 151 -5.56 10.25 12.45
N HIS A 152 -4.92 10.31 11.29
CA HIS A 152 -4.99 11.41 10.32
C HIS A 152 -4.84 10.84 8.90
N CYS A 153 -5.10 11.67 7.89
CA CYS A 153 -4.89 11.33 6.50
C CYS A 153 -3.98 12.38 5.85
N ASP A 154 -3.04 11.93 5.04
CA ASP A 154 -1.99 12.76 4.42
C ASP A 154 -2.15 12.77 2.89
N ASN A 155 -3.40 12.83 2.42
CA ASN A 155 -3.80 12.70 1.02
C ASN A 155 -3.07 13.62 0.03
N PRO A 156 -2.76 14.90 0.32
CA PRO A 156 -2.25 15.80 -0.72
C PRO A 156 -0.76 15.56 -1.07
N HIS A 157 -0.09 14.62 -0.42
CA HIS A 157 1.37 14.51 -0.51
C HIS A 157 1.89 13.48 -1.53
N GLY A 158 1.08 12.51 -1.96
CA GLY A 158 1.46 11.51 -2.96
C GLY A 158 0.64 10.22 -2.87
N PRO A 159 0.75 9.30 -3.84
CA PRO A 159 -0.01 8.05 -3.87
C PRO A 159 0.40 7.05 -2.79
N PHE A 160 1.63 7.15 -2.26
CA PHE A 160 2.15 6.23 -1.26
C PHE A 160 2.92 6.96 -0.16
N ALA A 161 2.54 6.76 1.10
CA ALA A 161 3.35 7.13 2.25
C ALA A 161 4.30 5.99 2.61
N PHE A 162 5.44 6.31 3.22
CA PHE A 162 6.39 5.32 3.69
C PHE A 162 6.91 5.59 5.10
N VAL A 163 7.25 4.50 5.79
CA VAL A 163 7.96 4.48 7.07
C VAL A 163 9.06 3.42 7.00
N LEU A 164 10.31 3.85 7.03
CA LEU A 164 11.48 2.98 7.19
C LEU A 164 11.93 2.98 8.65
N SER A 165 11.92 1.81 9.29
CA SER A 165 12.30 1.68 10.70
C SER A 165 13.80 1.44 10.89
N LEU A 166 14.38 2.21 11.82
CA LEU A 166 15.71 1.97 12.39
C LEU A 166 15.62 1.51 13.86
N THR A 167 14.43 1.09 14.30
CA THR A 167 14.20 0.60 15.67
C THR A 167 14.85 -0.76 15.85
N THR A 168 15.81 -0.84 16.77
CA THR A 168 16.49 -2.10 17.11
C THR A 168 15.68 -2.92 18.09
N ASP A 169 15.94 -4.22 18.13
CA ASP A 169 15.44 -5.13 19.16
C ASP A 169 13.91 -5.10 19.32
N TRP A 170 13.16 -4.95 18.23
CA TRP A 170 11.70 -4.76 18.28
C TRP A 170 10.97 -5.82 19.11
N GLU A 171 11.36 -7.09 19.02
CA GLU A 171 10.78 -8.19 19.82
C GLU A 171 11.18 -8.15 21.31
N HIS A 172 12.28 -7.47 21.66
CA HIS A 172 12.84 -7.36 23.02
C HIS A 172 12.92 -5.91 23.50
N ARG A 173 12.14 -5.03 22.88
CA ARG A 173 12.17 -3.59 23.13
C ARG A 173 11.73 -3.26 24.55
N GLU A 174 12.28 -2.17 25.10
CA GLU A 174 11.96 -1.70 26.46
C GLU A 174 10.69 -0.82 26.51
N PHE A 175 9.87 -0.84 25.46
CA PHE A 175 8.64 -0.06 25.38
C PHE A 175 7.47 -0.88 24.81
N SER A 176 6.26 -0.45 25.09
CA SER A 176 5.05 -0.94 24.41
C SER A 176 4.47 0.15 23.50
N GLY A 177 3.64 -0.25 22.53
CA GLY A 177 3.15 0.66 21.50
C GLY A 177 4.17 0.90 20.39
N GLY A 178 4.02 2.02 19.68
CA GLY A 178 4.87 2.41 18.57
C GLY A 178 4.57 1.69 17.25
N GLU A 179 3.57 0.81 17.20
CA GLU A 179 3.10 0.26 15.92
C GLU A 179 2.51 1.38 15.05
N THR A 180 2.77 1.34 13.74
CA THR A 180 2.00 2.16 12.80
C THR A 180 0.58 1.59 12.76
N MET A 181 -0.42 2.42 13.02
CA MET A 181 -1.83 2.04 12.94
C MET A 181 -2.38 2.53 11.61
N ILE A 182 -3.09 1.67 10.88
CA ILE A 182 -3.77 2.01 9.63
C ILE A 182 -5.19 1.47 9.73
N LEU A 183 -6.19 2.31 9.51
CA LEU A 183 -7.59 1.90 9.58
C LEU A 183 -7.88 0.80 8.54
N GLN A 184 -8.65 -0.22 8.91
CA GLN A 184 -8.95 -1.30 7.99
C GLN A 184 -10.03 -0.89 6.97
N PRO A 185 -9.98 -1.38 5.71
CA PRO A 185 -10.92 -0.99 4.66
C PRO A 185 -12.39 -1.14 5.03
N HIS A 186 -12.76 -2.22 5.72
CA HIS A 186 -14.14 -2.47 6.11
C HIS A 186 -14.70 -1.40 7.07
N VAL A 187 -13.86 -0.68 7.80
CA VAL A 187 -14.28 0.39 8.72
C VAL A 187 -14.72 1.63 7.96
N LEU A 188 -14.11 1.92 6.80
CA LEU A 188 -14.49 3.04 5.94
C LEU A 188 -15.90 2.88 5.35
N ASN A 189 -16.42 1.64 5.33
CA ASN A 189 -17.81 1.32 4.97
C ASN A 189 -18.52 0.52 6.08
N TYR A 190 -18.42 1.02 7.31
CA TYR A 190 -18.85 0.33 8.52
C TYR A 190 -20.26 -0.27 8.45
N TRP A 191 -21.25 0.52 8.05
CA TRP A 191 -22.66 0.12 8.11
C TRP A 191 -23.03 -0.97 7.12
N ARG A 192 -22.28 -1.10 6.02
CA ARG A 192 -22.52 -2.15 5.01
C ARG A 192 -22.25 -3.55 5.58
N ASN A 193 -21.28 -3.65 6.50
CA ASN A 193 -20.82 -4.90 7.09
C ASN A 193 -21.16 -5.02 8.58
N TYR A 194 -22.06 -4.16 9.09
CA TYR A 194 -22.40 -4.11 10.51
C TYR A 194 -23.19 -5.36 10.93
N ASP A 195 -22.68 -6.07 11.93
CA ASP A 195 -23.40 -7.15 12.61
C ASP A 195 -23.64 -6.76 14.09
N PRO A 196 -24.90 -6.52 14.52
CA PRO A 196 -25.21 -6.12 15.89
C PRO A 196 -24.86 -7.19 16.94
N ARG A 197 -24.50 -8.41 16.53
CA ARG A 197 -24.10 -9.50 17.41
C ARG A 197 -22.58 -9.56 17.63
N LYS A 198 -21.79 -8.78 16.88
CA LYS A 198 -20.33 -8.77 16.96
C LYS A 198 -19.85 -7.45 17.59
N GLY A 199 -19.15 -7.55 18.72
CA GLY A 199 -18.45 -6.42 19.31
C GLY A 199 -17.19 -6.07 18.51
N LEU A 200 -16.85 -4.79 18.42
CA LEU A 200 -15.64 -4.30 17.77
C LEU A 200 -14.75 -3.59 18.79
N GLU A 201 -13.46 -3.85 18.68
CA GLU A 201 -12.39 -3.35 19.55
C GLU A 201 -11.31 -2.75 18.66
N LEU A 202 -10.39 -1.96 19.21
CA LEU A 202 -9.38 -1.27 18.40
C LEU A 202 -8.63 -2.18 17.41
N GLN A 203 -8.28 -3.41 17.81
CA GLN A 203 -7.59 -4.38 16.94
C GLN A 203 -8.41 -4.87 15.75
N HIS A 204 -9.75 -4.73 15.80
CA HIS A 204 -10.65 -5.01 14.69
C HIS A 204 -10.78 -3.79 13.77
N LEU A 205 -10.47 -2.58 14.26
CA LEU A 205 -10.61 -1.34 13.51
C LEU A 205 -9.34 -0.95 12.75
N VAL A 206 -8.17 -1.26 13.32
CA VAL A 206 -6.87 -0.89 12.72
C VAL A 206 -6.00 -2.11 12.49
N THR A 207 -5.28 -2.12 11.38
CA THR A 207 -4.07 -2.91 11.19
C THR A 207 -2.94 -2.26 11.97
N ARG A 208 -2.26 -3.05 12.81
CA ARG A 208 -1.06 -2.59 13.52
C ARG A 208 0.18 -3.17 12.84
N VAL A 209 0.96 -2.32 12.19
CA VAL A 209 2.20 -2.72 11.53
C VAL A 209 3.37 -2.55 12.51
N PRO A 210 4.05 -3.65 12.91
CA PRO A 210 5.23 -3.54 13.74
C PRO A 210 6.38 -2.91 12.95
N ALA A 211 7.30 -2.26 13.65
CA ALA A 211 8.42 -1.52 13.05
C ALA A 211 9.78 -2.15 13.40
N PRO A 212 10.05 -3.43 13.09
CA PRO A 212 11.37 -4.02 13.28
C PRO A 212 12.45 -3.31 12.45
N PHE A 213 13.69 -3.52 12.85
CA PHE A 213 14.85 -2.90 12.22
C PHE A 213 14.88 -3.17 10.71
N ASN A 214 15.15 -2.13 9.93
CA ASN A 214 15.32 -2.18 8.48
C ASN A 214 14.07 -2.69 7.71
N ARG A 215 12.88 -2.46 8.28
CA ARG A 215 11.61 -2.64 7.58
C ARG A 215 11.16 -1.35 6.93
N LEU A 216 10.91 -1.39 5.63
CA LEU A 216 10.13 -0.39 4.91
C LEU A 216 8.64 -0.81 4.94
N THR A 217 7.79 0.06 5.47
CA THR A 217 6.33 -0.03 5.33
C THR A 217 5.90 1.04 4.36
N VAL A 218 5.23 0.66 3.28
CA VAL A 218 4.60 1.57 2.32
C VAL A 218 3.10 1.37 2.43
N PHE A 219 2.32 2.43 2.39
CA PHE A 219 0.87 2.32 2.52
C PHE A 219 0.17 3.45 1.78
N ASP A 220 -1.12 3.23 1.54
CA ASP A 220 -2.01 4.20 0.95
C ASP A 220 -2.36 5.30 1.96
N PRO A 221 -1.93 6.56 1.74
CA PRO A 221 -2.11 7.64 2.71
C PRO A 221 -3.56 8.11 2.83
N ARG A 222 -4.47 7.65 1.95
CA ARG A 222 -5.91 7.92 2.03
C ARG A 222 -6.56 7.26 3.24
N PHE A 223 -5.99 6.16 3.70
CA PHE A 223 -6.47 5.46 4.88
C PHE A 223 -6.03 6.20 6.14
N PRO A 224 -6.96 6.50 7.09
CA PRO A 224 -6.59 7.11 8.35
C PRO A 224 -5.53 6.27 9.06
N HIS A 225 -4.42 6.91 9.45
CA HIS A 225 -3.27 6.24 10.02
C HIS A 225 -2.61 7.06 11.12
N GLY A 226 -1.77 6.42 11.93
CA GLY A 226 -1.12 7.04 13.08
C GLY A 226 -0.06 6.14 13.70
N VAL A 227 0.42 6.50 14.88
CA VAL A 227 1.38 5.73 15.66
C VAL A 227 0.81 5.50 17.05
N ARG A 228 0.66 4.24 17.42
CA ARG A 228 0.18 3.88 18.75
C ARG A 228 1.09 4.46 19.82
N GLN A 229 0.49 5.05 20.86
CA GLN A 229 1.23 5.71 21.93
C GLN A 229 2.31 4.79 22.52
N VAL A 230 3.52 5.34 22.65
CA VAL A 230 4.69 4.65 23.21
C VAL A 230 4.70 4.80 24.73
N HIS A 231 4.95 3.70 25.45
CA HIS A 231 5.09 3.69 26.91
C HIS A 231 6.34 2.91 27.34
N GLY A 232 7.08 3.42 28.33
CA GLY A 232 8.09 2.65 29.07
C GLY A 232 9.52 3.19 29.05
N THR A 233 10.01 3.68 27.91
CA THR A 233 11.39 4.20 27.81
C THR A 233 11.44 5.70 27.61
N ARG A 234 12.38 6.39 28.27
CA ARG A 234 12.74 7.80 27.98
C ARG A 234 14.12 7.94 27.34
N ASP A 235 14.84 6.84 27.12
CA ASP A 235 16.12 6.84 26.39
C ASP A 235 15.81 6.81 24.88
N PRO A 236 16.17 7.86 24.11
CA PRO A 236 15.93 7.88 22.66
C PRO A 236 16.52 6.68 21.92
N ARG A 237 17.65 6.13 22.37
CA ARG A 237 18.29 4.95 21.73
C ARG A 237 17.49 3.66 21.90
N LYS A 238 16.60 3.64 22.88
CA LYS A 238 15.73 2.50 23.18
C LYS A 238 14.31 2.72 22.67
N GLY A 239 14.00 3.92 22.17
CA GLY A 239 12.70 4.26 21.61
C GLY A 239 12.52 3.75 20.18
N ARG A 240 11.34 3.99 19.61
CA ARG A 240 11.09 3.76 18.19
C ARG A 240 11.76 4.87 17.39
N LEU A 241 12.58 4.51 16.41
CA LEU A 241 13.23 5.43 15.47
C LEU A 241 12.81 5.08 14.05
N VAL A 242 12.30 6.06 13.32
CA VAL A 242 11.84 5.88 11.94
C VAL A 242 12.21 7.05 11.05
N LEU A 243 12.30 6.76 9.76
CA LEU A 243 12.36 7.69 8.64
C LEU A 243 11.02 7.61 7.91
N HIS A 244 10.45 8.74 7.49
CA HIS A 244 9.14 8.77 6.84
C HIS A 244 9.02 9.91 5.84
N GLY A 245 8.08 9.74 4.91
CA GLY A 245 7.81 10.66 3.81
C GLY A 245 6.82 10.04 2.82
N TRP A 246 6.78 10.59 1.61
CA TRP A 246 5.89 10.15 0.53
C TRP A 246 6.68 9.87 -0.74
N PHE A 247 6.26 8.86 -1.49
CA PHE A 247 6.59 8.73 -2.90
C PHE A 247 5.64 9.61 -3.71
N THR A 248 6.20 10.35 -4.67
CA THR A 248 5.51 11.41 -5.40
C THR A 248 5.80 11.33 -6.89
N GLU A 249 5.08 12.13 -7.67
CA GLU A 249 5.26 12.23 -9.13
C GLU A 249 5.15 10.86 -9.83
N PRO A 250 3.96 10.24 -9.82
CA PRO A 250 3.72 9.01 -10.54
C PRO A 250 3.95 9.23 -12.03
N ALA A 251 4.88 8.47 -12.63
CA ALA A 251 5.16 8.49 -14.05
C ALA A 251 5.78 7.16 -14.51
N PRO A 252 5.67 6.82 -15.81
CA PRO A 252 6.32 5.64 -16.37
C PRO A 252 7.82 5.58 -16.04
N PHE A 253 8.31 4.40 -15.71
CA PHE A 253 9.74 4.14 -15.49
C PHE A 253 10.19 2.96 -16.34
N PHE A 254 11.25 3.16 -17.11
CA PHE A 254 11.84 2.15 -17.98
C PHE A 254 13.20 1.70 -17.44
N ASP A 255 13.40 0.39 -17.41
CA ASP A 255 14.67 -0.25 -17.09
C ASP A 255 15.03 -1.25 -18.19
N GLY A 256 16.29 -1.25 -18.61
CA GLY A 256 16.79 -2.09 -19.71
C GLY A 256 17.23 -1.33 -20.95
N PRO A 257 17.45 -2.04 -22.07
CA PRO A 257 18.08 -1.48 -23.27
C PRO A 257 17.15 -0.70 -24.22
N LEU A 258 15.84 -0.67 -23.98
CA LEU A 258 14.91 0.16 -24.74
C LEU A 258 15.12 1.64 -24.41
N ASP A 259 15.26 2.49 -25.42
CA ASP A 259 15.41 3.93 -25.22
C ASP A 259 14.10 4.52 -24.65
N PRO A 260 14.15 5.28 -23.53
CA PRO A 260 12.95 5.85 -22.93
C PRO A 260 12.14 6.75 -23.86
N ALA A 261 12.78 7.53 -24.75
CA ALA A 261 12.07 8.45 -25.63
C ALA A 261 11.28 7.69 -26.70
N ASP A 262 11.85 6.61 -27.22
CA ASP A 262 11.17 5.71 -28.16
C ASP A 262 9.97 5.01 -27.49
N ALA A 263 10.13 4.60 -26.23
CA ALA A 263 9.07 3.95 -25.48
C ALA A 263 7.94 4.91 -25.10
N GLU A 264 8.26 6.15 -24.72
CA GLU A 264 7.29 7.21 -24.42
C GLU A 264 6.40 7.53 -25.63
N ALA A 265 6.98 7.60 -26.83
CA ALA A 265 6.22 7.84 -28.06
C ALA A 265 5.19 6.73 -28.32
N VAL A 266 5.60 5.47 -28.14
CA VAL A 266 4.69 4.31 -28.28
C VAL A 266 3.62 4.28 -27.20
N LEU A 267 3.96 4.59 -25.95
CA LEU A 267 2.97 4.68 -24.88
C LEU A 267 1.94 5.77 -25.11
N ALA A 268 2.36 6.95 -25.58
CA ALA A 268 1.44 8.06 -25.83
C ALA A 268 0.34 7.70 -26.84
N GLU A 269 0.68 6.96 -27.89
CA GLU A 269 -0.30 6.47 -28.87
C GLU A 269 -1.05 5.21 -28.38
N GLY A 270 -0.32 4.26 -27.80
CA GLY A 270 -0.85 2.96 -27.39
C GLY A 270 -1.80 3.01 -26.19
N LEU A 271 -1.65 3.99 -25.30
CA LEU A 271 -2.51 4.16 -24.12
C LEU A 271 -3.78 4.97 -24.38
N GLN A 272 -3.92 5.61 -25.56
CA GLN A 272 -5.10 6.42 -25.88
C GLN A 272 -6.42 5.61 -25.74
N PRO A 273 -6.53 4.37 -26.25
CA PRO A 273 -7.74 3.56 -26.05
C PRO A 273 -7.99 3.20 -24.59
N LEU A 274 -6.92 3.01 -23.80
CA LEU A 274 -7.05 2.76 -22.37
C LEU A 274 -7.62 3.98 -21.66
N TYR A 275 -7.10 5.19 -21.92
CA TYR A 275 -7.62 6.40 -21.31
C TYR A 275 -9.10 6.64 -21.66
N GLU A 276 -9.51 6.35 -22.89
CA GLU A 276 -10.92 6.40 -23.30
C GLU A 276 -11.79 5.39 -22.52
N ALA A 277 -11.31 4.17 -22.34
CA ALA A 277 -12.01 3.16 -21.54
C ALA A 277 -12.08 3.51 -20.04
N LEU A 278 -11.00 4.07 -19.49
CA LEU A 278 -10.91 4.44 -18.08
C LEU A 278 -11.70 5.72 -17.74
N ASP A 279 -11.88 6.64 -18.70
CA ASP A 279 -12.72 7.82 -18.51
C ASP A 279 -14.17 7.44 -18.15
N ALA A 280 -14.67 6.32 -18.71
CA ALA A 280 -16.01 5.80 -18.43
C ALA A 280 -16.21 5.35 -16.96
N VAL A 281 -15.13 5.06 -16.24
CA VAL A 281 -15.16 4.68 -14.81
C VAL A 281 -14.54 5.74 -13.90
N SER A 282 -14.15 6.89 -14.47
CA SER A 282 -13.64 8.03 -13.72
C SER A 282 -14.69 8.51 -12.72
N GLY A 283 -14.27 8.76 -11.47
CA GLY A 283 -15.15 9.10 -10.36
C GLY A 283 -15.93 7.93 -9.75
N LEU A 284 -15.87 6.72 -10.32
CA LEU A 284 -16.42 5.50 -9.70
C LEU A 284 -15.36 4.72 -8.92
N VAL A 285 -14.08 4.92 -9.26
CA VAL A 285 -12.91 4.33 -8.59
C VAL A 285 -11.91 5.43 -8.28
N THR A 286 -11.20 5.31 -7.16
CA THR A 286 -10.08 6.17 -6.79
C THR A 286 -8.90 5.31 -6.32
N GLY A 287 -7.68 5.75 -6.57
CA GLY A 287 -6.46 5.10 -6.09
C GLY A 287 -5.41 4.95 -7.17
N THR A 288 -4.52 3.99 -6.99
CA THR A 288 -3.36 3.82 -7.85
C THR A 288 -3.15 2.34 -8.16
N LEU A 289 -2.99 2.04 -9.45
CA LEU A 289 -2.64 0.72 -9.95
C LEU A 289 -1.28 0.79 -10.63
N ILE A 290 -0.35 -0.07 -10.21
CA ILE A 290 1.01 -0.12 -10.74
C ILE A 290 1.19 -1.42 -11.49
N ALA A 291 1.37 -1.35 -12.81
CA ALA A 291 1.70 -2.50 -13.63
C ALA A 291 3.21 -2.59 -13.88
N ARG A 292 3.71 -3.82 -13.92
CA ARG A 292 4.99 -4.17 -14.52
C ARG A 292 4.75 -4.88 -15.85
N VAL A 293 5.32 -4.31 -16.89
CA VAL A 293 5.26 -4.81 -18.26
C VAL A 293 6.64 -5.30 -18.67
N THR A 294 6.73 -6.53 -19.16
CA THR A 294 7.97 -7.10 -19.70
C THR A 294 7.92 -6.99 -21.22
N ILE A 295 8.94 -6.36 -21.80
CA ILE A 295 9.01 -6.05 -23.23
C ILE A 295 10.15 -6.87 -23.83
N SER A 296 9.81 -7.70 -24.81
CA SER A 296 10.76 -8.55 -25.53
C SER A 296 11.73 -7.70 -26.35
N GLY A 297 13.03 -7.89 -26.12
CA GLY A 297 14.07 -7.19 -26.90
C GLY A 297 14.14 -7.62 -28.36
N ALA A 298 13.64 -8.82 -28.68
CA ALA A 298 13.76 -9.44 -29.99
C ALA A 298 12.75 -8.89 -31.02
N ASP A 299 11.53 -8.58 -30.56
CA ASP A 299 10.42 -8.18 -31.42
C ASP A 299 9.59 -7.02 -30.85
N GLY A 300 9.94 -6.52 -29.67
CA GLY A 300 9.25 -5.40 -29.01
C GLY A 300 7.87 -5.76 -28.44
N SER A 301 7.46 -7.03 -28.53
CA SER A 301 6.17 -7.48 -28.02
C SER A 301 6.14 -7.46 -26.48
N VAL A 302 4.96 -7.22 -25.92
CA VAL A 302 4.75 -7.39 -24.48
C VAL A 302 4.63 -8.88 -24.18
N SER A 303 5.61 -9.41 -23.44
CA SER A 303 5.70 -10.82 -23.06
C SER A 303 5.04 -11.13 -21.72
N GLY A 304 4.74 -10.11 -20.92
CA GLY A 304 4.05 -10.28 -19.65
C GLY A 304 3.60 -8.98 -19.01
N VAL A 305 2.49 -9.05 -18.27
CA VAL A 305 1.96 -7.97 -17.44
C VAL A 305 1.71 -8.54 -16.04
N SER A 306 2.14 -7.82 -15.01
CA SER A 306 1.94 -8.18 -13.60
C SER A 306 1.66 -6.94 -12.77
N TRP A 307 1.08 -7.10 -11.57
CA TRP A 307 0.69 -5.99 -10.71
C TRP A 307 1.64 -5.88 -9.53
N LEU A 308 2.21 -4.68 -9.32
CA LEU A 308 3.16 -4.40 -8.24
C LEU A 308 2.49 -3.79 -7.02
N ALA A 309 1.48 -2.95 -7.24
CA ALA A 309 0.65 -2.36 -6.20
C ALA A 309 -0.73 -2.05 -6.76
N ASP A 310 -1.76 -2.23 -5.95
CA ASP A 310 -3.16 -1.93 -6.30
C ASP A 310 -3.85 -1.35 -5.08
N THR A 311 -4.06 -0.04 -5.06
CA THR A 311 -4.80 0.66 -4.01
C THR A 311 -6.22 1.00 -4.46
N LEU A 312 -6.71 0.48 -5.58
CA LEU A 312 -8.00 0.87 -6.12
C LEU A 312 -9.13 0.55 -5.13
N VAL A 313 -9.96 1.54 -4.87
CA VAL A 313 -11.17 1.43 -4.07
C VAL A 313 -12.32 2.07 -4.83
N GLU A 314 -13.49 1.44 -4.75
CA GLU A 314 -14.72 2.00 -5.31
C GLU A 314 -15.17 3.20 -4.48
N VAL A 315 -15.56 4.28 -5.15
CA VAL A 315 -16.07 5.48 -4.49
C VAL A 315 -17.45 5.17 -3.89
N PRO A 316 -17.64 5.26 -2.56
CA PRO A 316 -18.93 5.01 -1.94
C PRO A 316 -19.97 6.06 -2.38
N ASN A 317 -21.22 5.64 -2.55
CA ASN A 317 -22.37 6.49 -2.91
C ASN A 317 -22.34 7.12 -4.32
N HIS A 318 -21.62 6.54 -5.28
CA HIS A 318 -21.94 6.81 -6.67
C HIS A 318 -23.40 6.39 -6.94
N ASP A 319 -24.12 7.15 -7.77
CA ASP A 319 -25.47 6.77 -8.19
C ASP A 319 -25.34 5.47 -8.99
N ARG A 320 -25.59 4.34 -8.33
CA ARG A 320 -25.44 3.00 -8.88
C ARG A 320 -26.31 2.81 -10.12
N ALA A 321 -27.50 3.41 -10.17
CA ALA A 321 -28.36 3.34 -11.34
C ALA A 321 -27.78 4.16 -12.51
N ALA A 322 -27.15 5.30 -12.22
CA ALA A 322 -26.43 6.07 -13.23
C ALA A 322 -25.16 5.35 -13.71
N ALA A 323 -24.41 4.69 -12.82
CA ALA A 323 -23.24 3.89 -13.18
C ALA A 323 -23.62 2.64 -14.01
N GLU A 324 -24.67 1.92 -13.63
CA GLU A 324 -25.23 0.79 -14.40
C GLU A 324 -25.76 1.24 -15.77
N ALA A 325 -26.33 2.44 -15.88
CA ALA A 325 -26.80 3.03 -17.14
C ALA A 325 -25.66 3.53 -18.04
N LEU A 326 -24.59 4.10 -17.47
CA LEU A 326 -23.37 4.53 -18.19
C LEU A 326 -22.64 3.34 -18.82
N LEU A 327 -22.74 2.17 -18.21
CA LEU A 327 -22.02 0.96 -18.63
C LEU A 327 -22.88 0.01 -19.49
N GLU A 328 -23.97 0.51 -20.08
CA GLU A 328 -24.81 -0.19 -21.07
C GLU A 328 -25.15 -1.66 -20.73
N GLY A 329 -25.63 -1.94 -19.52
CA GLY A 329 -26.03 -3.30 -19.14
C GLY A 329 -24.88 -4.24 -18.78
N ARG A 330 -23.65 -3.72 -18.65
CA ARG A 330 -22.61 -4.37 -17.85
C ARG A 330 -23.06 -4.27 -16.39
N VAL A 331 -23.68 -5.32 -15.85
CA VAL A 331 -23.86 -5.47 -14.42
C VAL A 331 -22.46 -5.52 -13.83
N LEU A 332 -22.02 -4.41 -13.20
CA LEU A 332 -20.68 -4.20 -12.67
C LEU A 332 -20.30 -5.31 -11.69
N PRO A 333 -19.52 -6.35 -12.05
CA PRO A 333 -19.20 -7.34 -11.05
C PRO A 333 -18.13 -6.74 -10.14
N ARG A 334 -17.13 -6.02 -10.66
CA ARG A 334 -16.05 -5.39 -9.88
C ARG A 334 -15.41 -4.27 -10.70
N LEU A 335 -15.66 -3.00 -10.38
CA LEU A 335 -15.08 -1.86 -11.11
C LEU A 335 -13.54 -1.96 -11.19
N ARG A 336 -12.95 -2.46 -10.10
CA ARG A 336 -11.51 -2.75 -10.01
C ARG A 336 -11.05 -3.83 -10.99
N ALA A 337 -11.80 -4.93 -11.16
CA ALA A 337 -11.48 -5.96 -12.15
C ALA A 337 -11.58 -5.41 -13.58
N LEU A 338 -12.56 -4.54 -13.87
CA LEU A 338 -12.65 -3.85 -15.15
C LEU A 338 -11.39 -3.05 -15.44
N VAL A 339 -10.96 -2.19 -14.52
CA VAL A 339 -9.72 -1.41 -14.68
C VAL A 339 -8.51 -2.33 -14.96
N GLN A 340 -8.35 -3.42 -14.20
CA GLN A 340 -7.24 -4.35 -14.37
C GLN A 340 -7.26 -5.06 -15.73
N ASN A 341 -8.42 -5.52 -16.20
CA ASN A 341 -8.53 -6.23 -17.47
C ASN A 341 -8.34 -5.28 -18.66
N GLU A 342 -8.95 -4.09 -18.65
CA GLU A 342 -8.75 -3.07 -19.70
C GLU A 342 -7.26 -2.68 -19.80
N MET A 343 -6.61 -2.49 -18.65
CA MET A 343 -5.18 -2.17 -18.62
C MET A 343 -4.32 -3.34 -19.13
N ARG A 344 -4.59 -4.59 -18.73
CA ARG A 344 -3.87 -5.76 -19.26
C ARG A 344 -4.05 -5.88 -20.78
N ASP A 345 -5.28 -5.81 -21.26
CA ASP A 345 -5.62 -6.06 -22.66
C ASP A 345 -5.05 -4.95 -23.56
N CYS A 346 -5.10 -3.69 -23.13
CA CYS A 346 -4.42 -2.59 -23.81
C CYS A 346 -2.90 -2.80 -23.84
N LEU A 347 -2.26 -3.02 -22.68
CA LEU A 347 -0.81 -3.14 -22.60
C LEU A 347 -0.27 -4.30 -23.43
N THR A 348 -0.96 -5.45 -23.42
CA THR A 348 -0.56 -6.61 -24.23
C THR A 348 -0.69 -6.39 -25.73
N ALA A 349 -1.53 -5.44 -26.17
CA ALA A 349 -1.67 -5.10 -27.58
C ALA A 349 -0.57 -4.14 -28.09
N ILE A 350 0.15 -3.48 -27.18
CA ILE A 350 1.22 -2.54 -27.54
C ILE A 350 2.44 -3.32 -28.04
N THR A 351 3.06 -2.82 -29.11
CA THR A 351 4.35 -3.30 -29.61
C THR A 351 5.36 -2.16 -29.58
N PHE A 352 6.45 -2.35 -28.85
CA PHE A 352 7.54 -1.38 -28.70
C PHE A 352 8.58 -1.55 -29.81
N PRO A 353 9.51 -0.59 -29.98
CA PRO A 353 10.65 -0.76 -30.85
C PRO A 353 11.59 -1.86 -30.34
N THR A 354 12.27 -2.55 -31.25
CA THR A 354 13.25 -3.58 -30.89
C THR A 354 14.48 -2.95 -30.26
N ALA A 355 14.99 -3.55 -29.18
CA ALA A 355 16.22 -3.08 -28.55
C ALA A 355 17.45 -3.50 -29.40
N PRO A 356 18.43 -2.60 -29.68
CA PRO A 356 19.59 -2.92 -30.52
C PRO A 356 20.44 -4.11 -30.04
N ALA A 357 20.42 -4.40 -28.74
CA ALA A 357 21.16 -5.49 -28.11
C ALA A 357 20.33 -6.78 -27.90
N GLY A 358 19.04 -6.77 -28.26
CA GLY A 358 18.13 -7.91 -28.09
C GLY A 358 17.81 -8.29 -26.64
N GLY A 359 18.20 -7.48 -25.65
CA GLY A 359 17.84 -7.68 -24.25
C GLY A 359 16.43 -7.19 -23.94
N ASP A 360 15.75 -7.87 -23.03
CA ASP A 360 14.41 -7.48 -22.59
C ASP A 360 14.45 -6.21 -21.74
N SER A 361 13.39 -5.42 -21.82
CA SER A 361 13.19 -4.22 -21.00
C SER A 361 11.97 -4.40 -20.10
N VAL A 362 11.92 -3.62 -19.02
CA VAL A 362 10.83 -3.60 -18.07
C VAL A 362 10.29 -2.19 -17.97
N LEU A 363 8.97 -2.05 -18.08
CA LEU A 363 8.24 -0.82 -17.81
C LEU A 363 7.49 -0.98 -16.49
N THR A 364 7.62 0.00 -15.60
CA THR A 364 6.75 0.20 -14.45
C THR A 364 5.81 1.37 -14.75
N LEU A 365 4.52 1.07 -14.89
CA LEU A 365 3.50 2.03 -15.32
C LEU A 365 2.49 2.29 -14.20
N PRO A 366 2.45 3.51 -13.64
CA PRO A 366 1.39 3.93 -12.74
C PRO A 366 0.16 4.43 -13.50
N ILE A 367 -1.02 4.02 -13.05
CA ILE A 367 -2.31 4.65 -13.39
C ILE A 367 -2.95 5.15 -12.10
N VAL A 368 -3.28 6.44 -12.08
CA VAL A 368 -3.82 7.12 -10.90
C VAL A 368 -5.24 7.61 -11.20
N PHE A 369 -6.15 7.29 -10.30
CA PHE A 369 -7.53 7.77 -10.27
C PHE A 369 -7.68 8.70 -9.08
N GLU A 370 -8.04 9.95 -9.31
CA GLU A 370 -8.25 10.96 -8.27
C GLU A 370 -9.69 10.94 -7.74
#